data_AF-A0A6J5F9R4-F1
#
_entry.id   AF-A0A6J5F9R4-F1
#
_cell.length_a   1.000
_cell.length_b   1.000
_cell.length_c   1.000
_cell.angle_alpha   90.00
_cell.angle_beta   90.00
_cell.angle_gamma   90.00
#
_symmetry.space_group_name_H-M   'P 1'
#
loop_
_entity.id
_entity.type
_entity.pdbx_description
1 polymer ?
#
loop_
_entity_poly.entity_id
_entity_poly.type
_entity_poly.pdbx_seq_one_letter_code
_entity_poly.pdbx_strand_id
1 'polypeptide(L)' 'MWLDPATTFDEAVHLANNAGKSSDDFHWFKVSPGVNRTGNDSSTFNDPIDDAGS' A
#
# COMPACT_ATOMS: atom_id res chain seq x y z
N MET A 1 8.11 17.45 -6.33
CA MET A 1 7.57 18.10 -5.12
C MET A 1 7.80 17.25 -3.87
N TRP A 2 7.16 16.09 -3.62
CA TRP A 2 7.46 15.32 -2.39
C TRP A 2 8.95 14.96 -2.20
N LEU A 3 9.65 14.62 -3.28
CA LEU A 3 11.07 14.26 -3.28
C LEU A 3 12.00 15.43 -3.61
N ASP A 4 11.48 16.66 -3.70
CA ASP A 4 12.30 17.82 -4.00
C ASP A 4 13.03 18.27 -2.71
N PRO A 5 14.38 18.26 -2.68
CA PRO A 5 15.14 18.63 -1.49
C PRO A 5 14.97 20.09 -1.06
N ALA A 6 14.45 20.96 -1.94
CA ALA A 6 14.14 22.34 -1.60
C ALA A 6 12.76 22.51 -0.93
N THR A 7 11.96 21.45 -0.84
CA THR A 7 10.61 21.50 -0.23
C THR A 7 10.70 21.84 1.24
N THR A 8 9.98 22.88 1.63
CA THR A 8 9.88 23.29 3.03
C THR A 8 8.92 22.39 3.81
N PHE A 9 8.97 22.45 5.13
CA PHE A 9 8.05 21.69 5.99
C PHE A 9 6.57 22.00 5.68
N ASP A 10 6.20 23.28 5.58
CA ASP A 10 4.81 23.68 5.33
C ASP A 10 4.30 23.19 3.97
N GLU A 11 5.16 23.22 2.95
CA GLU A 11 4.85 22.66 1.63
C GLU A 11 4.71 21.14 1.67
N ALA A 12 5.57 20.43 2.41
CA ALA A 12 5.46 18.99 2.59
C ALA A 12 4.15 18.61 3.31
N VAL A 13 3.78 19.34 4.37
CA VAL A 13 2.51 19.13 5.08
C VAL A 13 1.33 19.42 4.17
N HIS A 14 1.38 20.51 3.40
CA HIS A 14 0.33 20.83 2.43
C HIS A 14 0.21 19.73 1.36
N LEU A 15 1.31 19.22 0.84
CA LEU A 15 1.32 18.10 -0.10
C LEU A 15 0.76 16.83 0.52
N ALA A 16 1.17 16.43 1.72
CA ALA A 16 0.68 15.21 2.37
C ALA A 16 -0.84 15.24 2.57
N ASN A 17 -1.39 16.41 2.92
CA ASN A 17 -2.82 16.58 3.17
C ASN A 17 -3.65 16.70 1.89
N ASN A 18 -3.06 17.13 0.77
CA ASN A 18 -3.78 17.40 -0.47
C ASN A 18 -3.45 16.42 -1.61
N ALA A 19 -2.43 15.57 -1.47
CA ALA A 19 -2.06 14.54 -2.45
C ALA A 19 -3.01 13.31 -2.40
N GLY A 20 -4.22 13.50 -1.90
CA GLY A 20 -5.17 12.42 -1.63
C GLY A 20 -5.46 11.60 -2.89
N LYS A 21 -5.19 10.30 -2.81
CA LYS A 21 -5.85 9.30 -3.66
C LYS A 21 -7.16 8.92 -2.98
N SER A 22 -8.24 8.81 -3.75
CA SER A 22 -9.51 8.30 -3.24
C SER A 22 -9.37 6.82 -2.89
N SER A 23 -10.20 6.31 -1.98
CA SER A 23 -10.32 4.86 -1.75
C SER A 23 -10.64 4.10 -3.04
N ASP A 24 -11.36 4.73 -3.97
CA ASP A 24 -11.76 4.15 -5.25
C ASP A 24 -10.58 3.97 -6.22
N ASP A 25 -9.46 4.64 -5.97
CA ASP A 25 -8.22 4.48 -6.74
C ASP A 25 -7.46 3.19 -6.34
N PHE A 26 -7.94 2.47 -5.33
CA PHE A 26 -7.32 1.26 -4.81
C PHE A 26 -8.21 0.03 -5.03
N HIS A 27 -7.55 -1.11 -5.25
CA HIS A 27 -8.19 -2.42 -5.30
C HIS A 27 -7.50 -3.35 -4.32
N TRP A 28 -8.27 -4.21 -3.66
CA TRP A 28 -7.80 -5.14 -2.64
C TRP A 28 -8.41 -6.53 -2.85
N PHE A 29 -7.66 -7.54 -2.46
CA PHE A 29 -8.07 -8.94 -2.47
C PHE A 29 -7.46 -9.66 -1.26
N LYS A 30 -8.03 -10.79 -0.89
CA LYS A 30 -7.49 -11.64 0.18
C LYS A 30 -6.22 -12.33 -0.32
N VAL A 31 -5.23 -12.47 0.56
CA VAL A 31 -3.95 -13.15 0.29
C VAL A 31 -3.67 -14.23 1.33
N SER A 32 -2.68 -15.09 1.05
CA SER A 32 -2.26 -16.16 1.96
C SER A 32 -1.77 -15.62 3.32
N PRO A 33 -2.18 -16.22 4.46
CA PRO A 33 -1.64 -15.90 5.79
C PRO A 33 -0.12 -16.12 5.92
N GLY A 34 0.51 -16.78 4.95
CA GLY A 34 1.96 -16.95 4.89
C GLY A 34 2.74 -15.63 4.95
N VAL A 35 2.16 -14.52 4.46
CA VAL A 35 2.76 -13.17 4.52
C VAL A 35 3.01 -12.68 5.95
N ASN A 36 2.31 -13.23 6.94
CA ASN A 36 2.48 -12.86 8.35
C ASN A 36 3.72 -13.49 9.00
N ARG A 37 4.41 -14.41 8.32
CA ARG A 37 5.58 -15.11 8.87
C ARG A 37 6.87 -14.46 8.39
N THR A 38 7.73 -14.11 9.34
CA THR A 38 9.07 -13.59 9.04
C THR A 38 9.97 -14.70 8.49
N GLY A 39 10.91 -14.35 7.60
CA GLY A 39 11.89 -15.29 7.04
C GLY A 39 11.42 -16.08 5.81
N ASN A 40 10.27 -15.75 5.24
CA ASN A 40 9.80 -16.23 3.93
C ASN A 40 9.50 -15.01 3.05
N ASP A 41 10.01 -15.01 1.81
CA ASP A 41 9.90 -13.94 0.83
C ASP A 41 9.22 -14.41 -0.47
N SER A 42 8.39 -15.45 -0.38
CA SER A 42 7.67 -16.00 -1.54
C SER A 42 6.90 -14.93 -2.30
N SER A 43 7.16 -14.84 -3.60
CA SER A 43 6.44 -13.95 -4.53
C SER A 43 4.92 -14.17 -4.54
N THR A 44 4.46 -15.36 -4.12
CA THR A 44 3.04 -15.75 -4.08
C THR A 44 2.24 -15.07 -2.95
N PHE A 45 2.88 -14.31 -2.07
CA PHE A 45 2.19 -13.63 -0.97
C PHE A 45 1.29 -12.46 -1.41
N ASN A 46 1.47 -11.98 -2.64
CA ASN A 46 0.62 -10.95 -3.24
C ASN A 46 -0.37 -11.54 -4.26
N ASP A 47 -0.49 -12.86 -4.34
CA ASP A 47 -1.47 -13.50 -5.22
C ASP A 47 -2.84 -13.57 -4.51
N PRO A 48 -3.95 -13.31 -5.23
CA PRO A 48 -5.28 -13.51 -4.69
C PRO A 48 -5.50 -14.96 -4.27
N ILE A 49 -6.10 -15.15 -3.10
CA ILE A 49 -6.67 -16.45 -2.71
C ILE A 49 -8.18 -16.43 -2.93
N ASP A 50 -8.71 -17.53 -3.44
CA ASP A 50 -10.16 -17.73 -3.51
C ASP A 50 -10.70 -17.91 -2.10
N ASP A 51 -11.66 -17.06 -1.73
CA ASP A 51 -12.52 -17.26 -0.57
C ASP A 51 -13.64 -18.23 -0.97
N ALA A 52 -13.29 -19.40 -1.51
CA ALA A 52 -14.24 -20.45 -1.79
C ALA A 52 -14.72 -21.00 -0.44
N GLY A 53 -15.81 -20.42 0.06
CA GLY A 53 -16.49 -20.85 1.27
C GLY A 53 -16.63 -22.36 1.31
N SER A 54 -16.14 -22.95 2.40
CA SER A 54 -16.51 -24.28 2.88
C SER A 54 -17.32 -24.10 4.17
#